data_AF-A0A6B9TJE1-F1
#
_entry.id   AF-A0A6B9TJE1-F1
#
_cell.length_a   1.000
_cell.length_b   1.000
_cell.length_c   1.000
_cell.angle_alpha   90.00
_cell.angle_beta   90.00
_cell.angle_gamma   90.00
#
_symmetry.space_group_name_H-M   'P 1'
#
loop_
_entity.id
_entity.type
_entity.pdbx_description
1 polymer ?
#
loop_
_entity_poly.entity_id
_entity_poly.type
_entity_poly.pdbx_seq_one_letter_code
_entity_poly.pdbx_strand_id
1 'polypeptide(L)' 'MAVDWIRIMDILGAEHTYATGPRGNAIDIRVSERKITVTYLRNGNPAQRVFLKSNIVYYEYSSEHLRKKYERQV' A
#
# COMPACT_ATOMS: atom_id res chain seq x y z
N MET A 1 -0.41 0.81 -11.49
CA MET A 1 -1.79 0.92 -10.98
C MET A 1 -1.75 1.82 -9.77
N ALA A 2 -2.60 2.84 -9.71
CA ALA A 2 -2.68 3.72 -8.55
C ALA A 2 -3.36 2.99 -7.39
N VAL A 3 -2.80 3.13 -6.19
CA VAL A 3 -3.33 2.59 -4.95
C VAL A 3 -3.67 3.77 -4.05
N ASP A 4 -4.94 3.93 -3.71
CA ASP A 4 -5.39 5.09 -2.92
C ASP A 4 -5.06 4.89 -1.45
N TRP A 5 -5.22 3.67 -0.95
CA TRP A 5 -4.84 3.33 0.42
C TRP A 5 -4.41 1.87 0.55
N ILE A 6 -3.65 1.59 1.60
CA ILE A 6 -3.17 0.26 1.97
C ILE A 6 -3.06 0.14 3.49
N ARG A 7 -3.46 -1.03 4.01
CA ARG A 7 -3.19 -1.46 5.38
C ARG A 7 -2.36 -2.74 5.35
N ILE A 8 -1.37 -2.83 6.22
CA ILE A 8 -0.40 -3.92 6.28
C ILE A 8 -0.23 -4.33 7.74
N MET A 9 -0.33 -5.62 8.06
CA MET A 9 0.15 -6.17 9.33
C MET A 9 1.42 -6.99 9.07
N ASP A 10 2.52 -6.59 9.68
CA ASP A 10 3.77 -7.33 9.56
C ASP A 10 3.84 -8.54 10.51
N ILE A 11 4.85 -9.40 10.31
CA ILE A 11 5.08 -10.59 11.14
C ILE A 11 5.40 -10.29 12.62
N LEU A 12 5.72 -9.05 12.95
CA LEU A 12 5.96 -8.60 14.32
C LEU A 12 4.65 -8.09 14.96
N GLY A 13 3.53 -8.14 14.23
CA GLY A 13 2.22 -7.67 14.68
C GLY A 13 2.03 -6.16 14.59
N ALA A 14 2.95 -5.42 13.96
CA ALA A 14 2.78 -3.98 13.78
C ALA A 14 1.90 -3.67 12.56
N GLU A 15 0.92 -2.81 12.77
CA GLU A 15 0.02 -2.34 11.74
C GLU A 15 0.50 -1.03 11.11
N HIS A 16 0.46 -0.97 9.79
CA HIS A 16 0.85 0.20 9.00
C HIS A 16 -0.27 0.56 8.05
N THR A 17 -0.73 1.81 8.09
CA THR A 17 -1.77 2.33 7.19
C THR A 17 -1.23 3.51 6.40
N TYR A 18 -1.39 3.45 5.08
CA TYR A 18 -0.99 4.51 4.18
C TYR A 18 -2.11 4.89 3.21
N ALA A 19 -2.22 6.17 2.90
CA ALA A 19 -3.13 6.69 1.90
C ALA A 19 -2.45 7.75 1.05
N THR A 20 -2.80 7.83 -0.23
CA THR A 20 -2.43 8.90 -1.16
C THR A 20 -3.53 9.96 -1.23
N GLY A 21 -3.23 11.11 -1.84
CA GLY A 21 -4.16 12.22 -1.99
C GLY A 21 -4.04 13.33 -0.94
N PRO A 22 -4.97 14.31 -0.92
CA PRO A 22 -4.80 15.59 -0.20
C PRO A 22 -4.62 15.48 1.33
N ARG A 23 -5.09 14.39 1.93
CA ARG A 23 -4.94 14.09 3.37
C ARG A 23 -4.18 12.79 3.62
N GLY A 24 -3.58 12.25 2.57
CA GLY A 24 -2.79 11.04 2.62
C GLY A 24 -1.42 11.28 3.26
N ASN A 25 -0.88 10.25 3.89
CA ASN A 25 0.48 10.23 4.43
C ASN A 25 1.50 9.62 3.44
N ALA A 26 1.08 9.29 2.22
CA ALA A 26 1.92 8.77 1.15
C ALA A 26 1.79 9.61 -0.13
N ILE A 27 2.90 9.75 -0.84
CA ILE A 27 2.97 10.32 -2.19
C ILE A 27 2.54 9.27 -3.22
N ASP A 28 3.04 8.04 -3.07
CA ASP A 28 2.82 6.96 -4.03
C ASP A 28 2.85 5.62 -3.30
N ILE A 29 1.99 4.69 -3.72
CA ILE A 29 1.91 3.34 -3.19
C ILE A 29 1.95 2.37 -4.37
N ARG A 30 2.94 1.47 -4.37
CA ARG A 30 3.11 0.44 -5.40
C ARG A 30 3.05 -0.94 -4.78
N VAL A 31 2.10 -1.73 -5.25
CA VAL A 31 1.97 -3.14 -4.91
C VAL A 31 2.47 -3.97 -6.09
N SER A 32 3.48 -4.80 -5.85
CA SER A 32 4.00 -5.77 -6.82
C SER A 32 3.81 -7.20 -6.31
N GLU A 33 4.21 -8.21 -7.07
CA GLU A 33 4.08 -9.61 -6.66
C GLU A 33 4.81 -9.90 -5.35
N ARG A 34 6.04 -9.39 -5.19
CA ARG A 34 6.93 -9.74 -4.06
C ARG A 34 6.95 -8.72 -2.94
N LYS A 35 6.63 -7.46 -3.23
CA LYS A 35 6.78 -6.36 -2.26
C LYS A 35 5.75 -5.27 -2.45
N ILE A 36 5.59 -4.48 -1.39
CA ILE A 36 4.80 -3.27 -1.32
C ILE A 36 5.77 -2.12 -1.05
N THR A 37 5.71 -1.05 -1.84
CA THR A 37 6.57 0.12 -1.70
C THR A 37 5.70 1.35 -1.48
N VAL A 38 5.98 2.07 -0.40
CA VAL A 38 5.29 3.31 -0.03
C VAL A 38 6.31 4.43 -0.09
N THR A 39 6.03 5.45 -0.89
CA THR A 39 6.83 6.68 -0.95
C THR A 39 6.11 7.76 -0.13
N TYR A 40 6.82 8.46 0.74
CA TYR A 40 6.28 9.52 1.61
C TYR A 40 7.33 10.61 1.84
N LEU A 41 6.92 11.76 2.39
CA LEU A 41 7.85 12.84 2.72
C LEU A 41 8.42 12.64 4.13
N ARG A 42 9.74 12.70 4.25
CA ARG A 42 10.47 12.76 5.52
C ARG A 42 11.32 14.02 5.53
N ASN A 43 11.01 14.98 6.39
CA ASN A 43 11.70 16.27 6.47
C ASN A 43 11.78 16.98 5.11
N GLY A 44 10.67 17.01 4.37
CA GLY A 44 10.58 17.61 3.03
C GLY A 44 11.22 16.80 1.90
N ASN A 45 11.90 15.69 2.20
CA ASN A 45 12.55 14.85 1.20
C ASN A 45 11.75 13.55 0.96
N PRO A 46 11.58 13.10 -0.30
CA PRO A 46 10.98 11.80 -0.58
C PRO A 46 11.78 10.66 0.03
N ALA A 47 11.11 9.80 0.79
CA ALA A 47 11.64 8.58 1.39
C ALA A 47 10.76 7.40 1.00
N GLN A 48 11.34 6.20 0.99
CA GLN A 48 10.64 4.97 0.66
C GLN A 48 10.65 3.99 1.84
N ARG A 49 9.51 3.35 2.07
CA ARG A 49 9.39 2.17 2.93
C ARG A 49 8.99 0.99 2.09
N VAL A 50 9.67 -0.13 2.31
CA VAL A 50 9.46 -1.37 1.55
C VAL A 50 9.05 -2.47 2.50
N PHE A 51 7.94 -3.13 2.18
CA PHE A 51 7.46 -4.31 2.89
C PHE A 51 7.57 -5.52 1.94
N LEU A 52 8.33 -6.54 2.35
CA LEU A 52 8.40 -7.81 1.63
C LEU A 52 7.17 -8.64 1.98
N LYS A 53 6.43 -9.14 1.00
CA LYS A 53 5.20 -9.90 1.26
C LYS A 53 5.44 -11.20 2.03
N SER A 54 6.64 -11.76 1.98
CA SER A 54 7.06 -12.89 2.82
C SER A 54 7.03 -12.56 4.32
N ASN A 55 7.07 -11.28 4.67
CA ASN A 55 7.13 -10.79 6.05
C ASN A 55 5.84 -10.04 6.44
N ILE A 56 4.75 -10.28 5.71
CA ILE A 56 3.44 -9.66 5.93
C ILE A 56 2.45 -10.77 6.28
N VAL A 57 1.73 -10.61 7.38
CA VAL A 57 0.65 -11.51 7.78
C VAL A 57 -0.57 -11.30 6.90
N TYR A 58 -0.99 -10.04 6.73
CA TYR A 58 -2.02 -9.66 5.77
C TYR A 58 -1.78 -8.24 5.25
N TYR A 59 -2.33 -7.96 4.08
CA TYR A 59 -2.46 -6.60 3.57
C TYR A 59 -3.76 -6.45 2.77
N GLU A 60 -4.35 -5.28 2.83
CA GLU A 60 -5.55 -4.87 2.09
C GLU A 60 -5.29 -3.53 1.44
N TYR A 61 -5.77 -3.31 0.21
CA TYR A 61 -5.52 -2.07 -0.53
C TYR A 61 -6.63 -1.78 -1.54
N SER A 62 -6.84 -0.50 -1.86
CA SER A 62 -7.68 -0.11 -2.99
C SER A 62 -6.90 -0.19 -4.30
N SER A 63 -7.52 -0.75 -5.33
CA SER A 63 -7.02 -0.69 -6.70
C SER A 63 -8.20 -0.75 -7.65
N GLU A 64 -8.26 0.17 -8.62
CA GLU A 64 -9.25 0.11 -9.70
C GLU A 64 -9.29 -1.25 -10.41
N HIS A 65 -8.15 -1.96 -10.46
CA HIS A 65 -8.06 -3.28 -11.08
C HIS A 65 -8.71 -4.38 -10.24
N LEU A 66 -8.64 -4.30 -8.91
CA LEU A 66 -9.37 -5.21 -8.03
C LEU A 66 -10.87 -4.97 -8.13
N ARG A 67 -11.30 -3.70 -8.20
CA ARG A 67 -12.72 -3.36 -8.37
C ARG A 67 -13.29 -3.96 -9.66
N LYS A 68 -12.62 -3.78 -10.81
CA LYS A 68 -13.02 -4.37 -12.09
C LYS A 68 -12.94 -5.90 -12.13
N LYS A 69 -12.01 -6.51 -11.39
CA LYS A 69 -11.87 -7.98 -11.30
C LYS A 69 -13.02 -8.60 -10.51
N TYR A 70 -13.47 -7.97 -9.42
CA TYR A 70 -14.59 -8.44 -8.61
C TYR A 70 -15.97 -8.03 -9.16
N GLU A 71 -16.10 -6.87 -9.82
CA GLU A 71 -17.33 -6.46 -10.53
C GLU A 71 -17.65 -7.37 -11.73
N ARG A 72 -16.67 -8.08 -12.31
CA ARG A 72 -16.90 -9.05 -13.40
C ARG A 72 -17.34 -10.44 -12.93
N GLN A 73 -17.38 -10.69 -11.62
CA GLN A 73 -17.74 -11.99 -11.04
C GLN A 73 -19.13 -12.00 -10.38
N VAL A 74 -19.88 -10.90 -10.49
CA VAL A 74 -21.28 -10.75 -10.09
C VAL A 74 -22.12 -10.53 -11.35
#